data_AF-A0A4S4K9V9-F1
#
_entry.id   AF-A0A4S4K9V9-F1
#
_cell.length_a   1.000
_cell.length_b   1.000
_cell.length_c   1.000
_cell.angle_alpha   90.00
_cell.angle_beta   90.00
_cell.angle_gamma   90.00
#
_symmetry.space_group_name_H-M   'P 1'
#
loop_
_entity.id
_entity.type
_entity.pdbx_description
1 polymer ?
#
loop_
_entity_poly.entity_id
_entity_poly.type
_entity_poly.pdbx_seq_one_letter_code
_entity_poly.pdbx_strand_id
1 'polypeptide(L)'
;MVKIDDITRNGYTFTDGVGRFNQTLANKCAKECGHQTASAVQIRIGGNFKGILCVVQDESLQDNECQWRPSQKKFDSDRHVLNVLKFPLDAAHKKHIKQDPLVENVTRVIKCRMLSDLKWKAWIEVPKSAFLLGVADETGYLSENEIFCQIQAPHSEAEIVTGKCTIYRNPCLHPGDVRLVDAVDCPPLRHLKNVIVFSTQGQRDLPNMLAGGDLDGDLYSLLWDPRLLITKVAPPMDYTAQIPERSNHPVTIEQIKQHFLDFIKNDVLGRICNAHMALADMRGADDTECLELARLASKAVDFSKSGVPVSENEIPQVPEYPDFMGKDYKAIRIFQKQPMNVYPSEKVLGRMFRTIDPEPVFEEADGAFSGDPRLISLQVSIDYEHYLIAAGQHKAQYEFGLMGLLRRSELVL
;
A
#
# COMPACT_ATOMS: atom_id res chain seq x y z
N MET A 1 26.44 -7.68 16.94
CA MET A 1 25.84 -7.63 15.59
C MET A 1 26.72 -8.43 14.67
N VAL A 2 26.22 -9.55 14.15
CA VAL A 2 26.99 -10.44 13.26
C VAL A 2 26.72 -10.03 11.81
N LYS A 3 27.75 -9.93 10.98
CA LYS A 3 27.61 -9.54 9.57
C LYS A 3 27.65 -10.79 8.69
N ILE A 4 26.76 -10.86 7.72
CA ILE A 4 26.70 -11.91 6.69
C ILE A 4 26.66 -11.25 5.30
N ASP A 5 27.14 -11.96 4.28
CA ASP A 5 27.22 -11.44 2.91
C ASP A 5 25.91 -11.62 2.16
N ASP A 6 25.48 -10.61 1.40
CA ASP A 6 24.33 -10.70 0.51
C ASP A 6 24.42 -11.88 -0.48
N ILE A 7 23.28 -12.54 -0.73
CA ILE A 7 23.20 -13.58 -1.76
C ILE A 7 23.09 -12.88 -3.11
N THR A 8 24.19 -12.86 -3.86
CA THR A 8 24.29 -12.20 -5.16
C THR A 8 24.52 -13.20 -6.27
N ARG A 9 23.78 -13.07 -7.38
CA ARG A 9 23.94 -13.91 -8.59
C ARG A 9 23.66 -13.07 -9.83
N ASN A 10 24.53 -13.19 -10.83
CA ASN A 10 24.41 -12.46 -12.11
C ASN A 10 24.22 -10.94 -11.98
N GLY A 11 24.83 -10.32 -10.95
CA GLY A 11 24.69 -8.88 -10.70
C GLY A 11 23.43 -8.46 -9.95
N TYR A 12 22.55 -9.40 -9.59
CA TYR A 12 21.33 -9.17 -8.81
C TYR A 12 21.50 -9.62 -7.35
N THR A 13 20.88 -8.89 -6.43
CA THR A 13 20.96 -9.13 -4.98
C THR A 13 19.64 -9.73 -4.49
N PHE A 14 19.62 -11.04 -4.23
CA PHE A 14 18.40 -11.77 -3.86
C PHE A 14 17.96 -11.53 -2.41
N THR A 15 18.82 -10.92 -1.60
CA THR A 15 18.58 -10.60 -0.19
C THR A 15 18.62 -9.10 0.09
N ASP A 16 18.35 -8.26 -0.91
CA ASP A 16 18.49 -6.81 -0.79
C ASP A 16 17.56 -6.26 0.30
N GLY A 17 18.12 -5.82 1.42
CA GLY A 17 17.35 -5.23 2.52
C GLY A 17 16.86 -6.22 3.59
N VAL A 18 17.11 -7.53 3.47
CA VAL A 18 16.66 -8.53 4.45
C VAL A 18 17.81 -9.20 5.21
N GLY A 19 17.71 -9.20 6.53
CA GLY A 19 18.61 -9.86 7.47
C GLY A 19 17.90 -10.97 8.23
N ARG A 20 18.61 -11.60 9.15
CA ARG A 20 18.14 -12.81 9.85
C ARG A 20 18.15 -12.59 11.35
N PHE A 21 17.21 -13.22 12.05
CA PHE A 21 17.22 -13.30 13.51
C PHE A 21 16.55 -14.59 13.99
N ASN A 22 16.86 -14.96 15.24
CA ASN A 22 16.35 -16.20 15.81
C ASN A 22 14.95 -16.02 16.44
N GLN A 23 14.28 -17.16 16.69
CA GLN A 23 12.94 -17.17 17.28
C GLN A 23 12.88 -16.51 18.68
N THR A 24 13.94 -16.69 19.49
CA THR A 24 14.02 -16.09 20.84
C THR A 24 13.95 -14.57 20.77
N LEU A 25 14.68 -13.94 19.84
CA LEU A 25 14.65 -12.50 19.64
C LEU A 25 13.31 -12.03 19.10
N ALA A 26 12.73 -12.76 18.14
CA ALA A 26 11.40 -12.45 17.60
C ALA A 26 10.31 -12.46 18.69
N ASN A 27 10.32 -13.48 19.57
CA ASN A 27 9.41 -13.56 20.71
C ASN A 27 9.58 -12.36 21.67
N LYS A 28 10.84 -11.94 21.90
CA LYS A 28 11.14 -10.77 22.75
C LYS A 28 10.61 -9.48 22.12
N CYS A 29 10.85 -9.27 20.83
CA CYS A 29 10.32 -8.12 20.10
C CYS A 29 8.79 -8.08 20.15
N ALA A 30 8.13 -9.23 19.96
CA ALA A 30 6.68 -9.35 20.03
C ALA A 30 6.13 -8.98 21.41
N LYS A 31 6.77 -9.48 22.48
CA LYS A 31 6.41 -9.17 23.87
C LYS A 31 6.53 -7.67 24.18
N GLU A 32 7.63 -7.04 23.80
CA GLU A 32 7.84 -5.59 24.01
C GLU A 32 6.85 -4.74 23.20
N CYS A 33 6.38 -5.24 22.05
CA CYS A 33 5.41 -4.54 21.22
C CYS A 33 3.94 -4.84 21.61
N GLY A 34 3.68 -5.81 22.49
CA GLY A 34 2.33 -6.23 22.86
C GLY A 34 1.61 -7.05 21.78
N HIS A 35 2.34 -7.81 20.97
CA HIS A 35 1.80 -8.57 19.83
C HIS A 35 2.18 -10.06 19.88
N GLN A 36 1.52 -10.86 19.03
CA GLN A 36 1.98 -12.21 18.72
C GLN A 36 3.29 -12.17 17.93
N THR A 37 4.03 -13.28 17.94
CA THR A 37 5.31 -13.34 17.24
C THR A 37 5.12 -13.32 15.74
N ALA A 38 5.73 -12.33 15.08
CA ALA A 38 5.72 -12.19 13.64
C ALA A 38 6.87 -12.96 12.99
N SER A 39 6.65 -13.46 11.77
CA SER A 39 7.68 -14.14 10.98
C SER A 39 8.75 -13.20 10.42
N ALA A 40 8.41 -11.91 10.30
CA ALA A 40 9.34 -10.87 9.90
C ALA A 40 8.98 -9.54 10.56
N VAL A 41 9.98 -8.69 10.77
CA VAL A 41 9.81 -7.36 11.34
C VAL A 41 10.56 -6.32 10.53
N GLN A 42 9.90 -5.18 10.25
CA GLN A 42 10.57 -4.03 9.68
C GLN A 42 11.27 -3.22 10.76
N ILE A 43 12.51 -2.87 10.47
CA ILE A 43 13.41 -2.29 11.46
C ILE A 43 14.17 -1.08 10.93
N ARG A 44 14.55 -0.23 11.86
CA ARG A 44 15.58 0.80 11.68
C ARG A 44 16.50 0.80 12.88
N ILE A 45 17.80 0.56 12.67
CA ILE A 45 18.81 0.62 13.74
C ILE A 45 19.73 1.81 13.57
N GLY A 46 19.68 2.75 14.53
CA GLY A 46 20.69 3.80 14.67
C GLY A 46 20.78 4.78 13.49
N GLY A 47 19.79 4.76 12.60
CA GLY A 47 19.85 5.40 11.29
C GLY A 47 20.57 4.55 10.23
N ASN A 48 21.65 3.86 10.60
CA ASN A 48 22.54 3.15 9.68
C ASN A 48 21.89 2.00 8.94
N PHE A 49 21.06 1.23 9.63
CA PHE A 49 20.48 0.01 9.07
C PHE A 49 18.99 0.22 8.89
N LYS A 50 18.50 -0.09 7.69
CA LYS A 50 17.08 -0.14 7.35
C LYS A 50 16.83 -1.45 6.63
N GLY A 51 15.75 -2.13 6.97
CA GLY A 51 15.31 -3.30 6.24
C GLY A 51 14.36 -4.19 7.04
N ILE A 52 14.33 -5.46 6.67
CA ILE A 52 13.56 -6.51 7.33
C ILE A 52 14.49 -7.45 8.10
N LEU A 53 14.05 -7.95 9.25
CA LEU A 53 14.61 -9.17 9.86
C LEU A 53 13.58 -10.29 9.73
N CYS A 54 14.00 -11.41 9.14
CA CYS A 54 13.19 -12.61 8.95
C CYS A 54 13.62 -13.71 9.93
N VAL A 55 12.65 -14.41 10.52
CA VAL A 55 12.90 -15.51 11.45
C VAL A 55 13.49 -16.69 10.69
N VAL A 56 14.62 -17.20 11.15
CA VAL A 56 15.26 -18.40 10.58
C VAL A 56 15.31 -19.55 11.59
N GLN A 57 15.18 -20.77 11.09
CA GLN A 57 15.40 -22.01 11.86
C GLN A 57 16.83 -22.48 11.63
N ASP A 58 17.79 -21.74 12.19
CA ASP A 58 19.22 -22.04 12.10
C ASP A 58 19.77 -22.18 13.52
N GLU A 59 20.13 -23.41 13.88
CA GLU A 59 20.62 -23.79 15.20
C GLU A 59 22.00 -23.20 15.52
N SER A 60 22.72 -22.65 14.52
CA SER A 60 24.01 -21.99 14.72
C SER A 60 23.88 -20.56 15.25
N LEU A 61 22.70 -19.92 15.14
CA LEU A 61 22.48 -18.57 15.67
C LEU A 61 22.35 -18.60 17.20
N GLN A 62 23.17 -17.79 17.88
CA GLN A 62 23.10 -17.65 19.32
C GLN A 62 21.79 -16.99 19.78
N ASP A 63 21.44 -17.19 21.05
CA ASP A 63 20.26 -16.58 21.64
C ASP A 63 20.30 -15.05 21.63
N ASN A 64 19.21 -14.44 21.15
CA ASN A 64 19.09 -13.00 20.94
C ASN A 64 20.05 -12.42 19.89
N GLU A 65 20.53 -13.26 18.97
CA GLU A 65 21.37 -12.82 17.85
C GLU A 65 20.52 -12.35 16.65
N CYS A 66 21.06 -11.33 15.96
CA CYS A 66 20.61 -10.88 14.66
C CYS A 66 21.82 -10.71 13.72
N GLN A 67 21.62 -11.08 12.46
CA GLN A 67 22.61 -11.07 11.39
C GLN A 67 22.21 -10.07 10.30
N TRP A 68 23.19 -9.30 9.84
CA TRP A 68 22.99 -8.12 9.00
C TRP A 68 23.71 -8.23 7.67
N ARG A 69 23.13 -7.64 6.63
CA ARG A 69 23.71 -7.63 5.28
C ARG A 69 24.23 -6.25 4.85
N PRO A 70 25.23 -6.18 3.96
CA PRO A 70 25.66 -4.93 3.33
C PRO A 70 24.51 -4.09 2.76
N SER A 71 23.56 -4.72 2.07
CA SER A 71 22.36 -4.08 1.47
C SER A 71 21.50 -3.30 2.48
N GLN A 72 21.50 -3.72 3.75
CA GLN A 72 20.74 -3.05 4.83
C GLN A 72 21.43 -1.79 5.35
N LYS A 73 22.73 -1.62 5.10
CA LYS A 73 23.52 -0.48 5.56
C LYS A 73 23.34 0.71 4.61
N LYS A 74 22.80 1.81 5.12
CA LYS A 74 22.54 3.05 4.37
C LYS A 74 23.59 4.14 4.65
N PHE A 75 24.17 4.20 5.85
CA PHE A 75 25.25 5.13 6.22
C PHE A 75 26.07 4.64 7.42
N ASP A 76 27.22 5.28 7.68
CA ASP A 76 28.08 5.06 8.85
C ASP A 76 27.64 5.93 10.04
N SER A 77 27.43 5.34 11.22
CA SER A 77 27.14 6.05 12.49
C SER A 77 27.43 5.13 13.70
N ASP A 78 27.67 5.71 14.87
CA ASP A 78 27.99 4.97 16.10
C ASP A 78 26.76 4.70 17.00
N ARG A 79 25.55 4.98 16.51
CA ARG A 79 24.31 4.80 17.29
C ARG A 79 23.68 3.42 17.07
N HIS A 80 23.20 2.79 18.14
CA HIS A 80 22.52 1.49 18.11
C HIS A 80 21.17 1.58 18.84
N VAL A 81 20.13 2.00 18.13
CA VAL A 81 18.74 2.03 18.65
C VAL A 81 17.85 1.29 17.68
N LEU A 82 17.26 0.16 18.11
CA LEU A 82 16.33 -0.63 17.31
C LEU A 82 14.92 -0.04 17.40
N ASN A 83 14.40 0.43 16.27
CA ASN A 83 13.01 0.83 16.11
C ASN A 83 12.27 -0.20 15.26
N VAL A 84 11.19 -0.77 15.81
CA VAL A 84 10.26 -1.63 15.07
C VAL A 84 9.09 -0.76 14.61
N LEU A 85 8.83 -0.75 13.30
CA LEU A 85 7.67 -0.03 12.75
C LEU A 85 6.40 -0.85 13.01
N LYS A 86 5.38 -0.19 13.59
CA LYS A 86 4.12 -0.83 14.00
C LYS A 86 3.06 -0.67 12.90
N PHE A 87 2.34 -1.74 12.62
CA PHE A 87 1.00 -1.67 12.04
C PHE A 87 0.10 -2.69 12.74
N PRO A 88 -0.90 -2.20 13.48
CA PRO A 88 -2.09 -3.00 13.74
C PRO A 88 -3.35 -2.18 13.46
N LEU A 89 -4.19 -2.68 12.55
CA LEU A 89 -5.62 -2.39 12.50
C LEU A 89 -6.32 -3.73 12.50
N ASP A 90 -6.88 -4.11 13.65
CA ASP A 90 -8.15 -4.82 13.71
C ASP A 90 -8.61 -5.05 15.15
N ALA A 91 -9.81 -4.58 15.45
CA ALA A 91 -10.77 -5.21 16.37
C ALA A 91 -12.08 -4.41 16.35
N ALA A 92 -13.04 -4.81 15.52
CA ALA A 92 -14.47 -4.71 15.86
C ALA A 92 -15.33 -5.30 14.73
N HIS A 93 -15.83 -6.52 14.91
CA HIS A 93 -17.00 -6.94 14.16
C HIS A 93 -17.95 -7.80 14.99
N LYS A 94 -19.23 -7.49 14.81
CA LYS A 94 -20.46 -8.21 15.19
C LYS A 94 -21.05 -7.89 16.58
N LYS A 95 -22.21 -7.21 16.55
CA LYS A 95 -23.52 -7.79 16.92
C LYS A 95 -24.69 -6.83 16.59
N HIS A 96 -25.65 -7.34 15.81
CA HIS A 96 -27.10 -7.09 15.79
C HIS A 96 -27.63 -5.73 16.32
N ILE A 97 -27.42 -4.65 15.55
CA ILE A 97 -28.15 -3.38 15.70
C ILE A 97 -28.83 -3.04 14.36
N LYS A 98 -29.84 -3.82 13.95
CA LYS A 98 -30.48 -3.67 12.63
C LYS A 98 -31.72 -2.75 12.62
N GLN A 99 -32.12 -2.18 13.76
CA GLN A 99 -33.38 -1.43 13.89
C GLN A 99 -33.22 -0.06 14.55
N ASP A 100 -31.98 0.42 14.71
CA ASP A 100 -31.69 1.69 15.34
C ASP A 100 -31.43 2.79 14.27
N PRO A 101 -32.10 3.95 14.32
CA PRO A 101 -31.95 5.01 13.33
C PRO A 101 -30.53 5.59 13.21
N LEU A 102 -29.74 5.63 14.30
CA LEU A 102 -28.34 6.08 14.22
C LEU A 102 -27.51 5.02 13.50
N VAL A 103 -27.69 3.74 13.82
CA VAL A 103 -26.95 2.66 13.15
C VAL A 103 -27.35 2.54 11.68
N GLU A 104 -28.62 2.74 11.34
CA GLU A 104 -29.07 2.81 9.94
C GLU A 104 -28.38 3.97 9.20
N ASN A 105 -28.32 5.15 9.81
CA ASN A 105 -27.65 6.32 9.23
C ASN A 105 -26.14 6.10 9.08
N VAL A 106 -25.47 5.57 10.09
CA VAL A 106 -24.03 5.22 10.04
C VAL A 106 -23.79 4.16 8.96
N THR A 107 -24.64 3.13 8.88
CA THR A 107 -24.55 2.08 7.84
C THR A 107 -24.71 2.69 6.44
N ARG A 108 -25.62 3.64 6.26
CA ARG A 108 -25.79 4.37 5.00
C ARG A 108 -24.55 5.19 4.66
N VAL A 109 -23.95 5.90 5.62
CA VAL A 109 -22.69 6.64 5.42
C VAL A 109 -21.55 5.71 5.04
N ILE A 110 -21.40 4.57 5.73
CA ILE A 110 -20.40 3.55 5.39
C ILE A 110 -20.63 3.03 3.97
N LYS A 111 -21.88 2.71 3.60
CA LYS A 111 -22.24 2.29 2.24
C LYS A 111 -21.86 3.36 1.20
N CYS A 112 -22.20 4.62 1.45
CA CYS A 112 -21.81 5.73 0.56
C CYS A 112 -20.29 5.84 0.46
N ARG A 113 -19.56 5.66 1.55
CA ARG A 113 -18.09 5.68 1.53
C ARG A 113 -17.51 4.53 0.72
N MET A 114 -18.01 3.31 0.91
CA MET A 114 -17.59 2.13 0.14
C MET A 114 -17.87 2.32 -1.36
N LEU A 115 -19.04 2.87 -1.72
CA LEU A 115 -19.37 3.21 -3.11
C LEU A 115 -18.46 4.31 -3.67
N SER A 116 -18.13 5.34 -2.88
CA SER A 116 -17.19 6.39 -3.25
C SER A 116 -15.78 5.83 -3.47
N ASP A 117 -15.29 4.96 -2.59
CA ASP A 117 -13.99 4.28 -2.74
C ASP A 117 -14.00 3.37 -3.98
N LEU A 118 -15.09 2.66 -4.27
CA LEU A 118 -15.24 1.88 -5.51
C LEU A 118 -15.26 2.76 -6.76
N LYS A 119 -15.95 3.91 -6.71
CA LYS A 119 -16.06 4.86 -7.84
C LYS A 119 -14.73 5.51 -8.17
N TRP A 120 -14.05 6.05 -7.16
CA TRP A 120 -12.87 6.90 -7.34
C TRP A 120 -11.54 6.16 -7.24
N LYS A 121 -11.52 4.98 -6.59
CA LYS A 121 -10.29 4.20 -6.39
C LYS A 121 -10.36 2.80 -6.99
N ALA A 122 -11.51 2.37 -7.49
CA ALA A 122 -11.72 1.02 -8.03
C ALA A 122 -11.26 -0.09 -7.06
N TRP A 123 -11.50 0.10 -5.76
CA TRP A 123 -11.16 -0.90 -4.74
C TRP A 123 -12.12 -2.09 -4.84
N ILE A 124 -11.66 -3.13 -5.55
CA ILE A 124 -12.39 -4.39 -5.72
C ILE A 124 -11.82 -5.41 -4.73
N GLU A 125 -12.72 -6.04 -3.97
CA GLU A 125 -12.35 -7.16 -3.12
C GLU A 125 -12.02 -8.40 -3.98
N VAL A 126 -10.84 -8.97 -3.76
CA VAL A 126 -10.41 -10.22 -4.38
C VAL A 126 -10.15 -11.23 -3.27
N PRO A 127 -11.07 -12.18 -3.00
CA PRO A 127 -10.93 -13.10 -1.88
C PRO A 127 -9.67 -13.98 -1.94
N LYS A 128 -9.24 -14.37 -3.16
CA LYS A 128 -8.02 -15.15 -3.40
C LYS A 128 -6.84 -14.24 -3.72
N SER A 129 -6.56 -13.32 -2.80
CA SER A 129 -5.44 -12.39 -2.89
C SER A 129 -4.79 -12.12 -1.53
N ALA A 130 -3.55 -11.66 -1.57
CA ALA A 130 -2.83 -11.19 -0.40
C ALA A 130 -1.96 -9.97 -0.75
N PHE A 131 -1.76 -9.09 0.22
CA PHE A 131 -0.85 -7.96 0.13
C PHE A 131 0.12 -8.04 1.32
N LEU A 132 1.30 -8.60 1.08
CA LEU A 132 2.20 -9.08 2.13
C LEU A 132 3.63 -8.61 1.92
N LEU A 133 4.38 -8.56 3.02
CA LEU A 133 5.80 -8.26 3.01
C LEU A 133 6.59 -9.38 2.31
N GLY A 134 7.59 -8.98 1.52
CA GLY A 134 8.56 -9.91 0.94
C GLY A 134 9.69 -10.28 1.89
N VAL A 135 10.11 -11.55 1.87
CA VAL A 135 11.35 -12.04 2.53
C VAL A 135 12.11 -13.00 1.61
N ALA A 136 13.38 -13.24 1.89
CA ALA A 136 14.21 -14.16 1.11
C ALA A 136 14.17 -15.59 1.65
N ASP A 137 14.20 -16.57 0.75
CA ASP A 137 14.46 -17.96 1.08
C ASP A 137 15.95 -18.17 1.44
N GLU A 138 16.22 -18.16 2.75
CA GLU A 138 17.56 -18.40 3.29
C GLU A 138 17.99 -19.86 3.27
N THR A 139 17.06 -20.78 2.97
CA THR A 139 17.31 -22.22 2.95
C THR A 139 17.71 -22.72 1.56
N GLY A 140 17.30 -22.00 0.51
CA GLY A 140 17.59 -22.32 -0.89
C GLY A 140 16.77 -23.49 -1.44
N TYR A 141 15.67 -23.87 -0.81
CA TYR A 141 14.77 -24.94 -1.27
C TYR A 141 13.85 -24.51 -2.42
N LEU A 142 13.53 -23.22 -2.54
CA LEU A 142 12.68 -22.71 -3.63
C LEU A 142 13.49 -22.58 -4.92
N SER A 143 12.97 -23.12 -6.02
CA SER A 143 13.56 -22.96 -7.36
C SER A 143 13.27 -21.58 -7.95
N GLU A 144 13.90 -21.26 -9.08
CA GLU A 144 13.61 -20.01 -9.80
C GLU A 144 12.12 -19.92 -10.19
N ASN A 145 11.50 -18.75 -9.91
CA ASN A 145 10.06 -18.48 -10.05
C ASN A 145 9.12 -19.23 -9.09
N GLU A 146 9.65 -20.01 -8.15
CA GLU A 146 8.85 -20.55 -7.04
C GLU A 146 8.81 -19.55 -5.87
N ILE A 147 7.67 -19.49 -5.20
CA ILE A 147 7.47 -18.76 -3.96
C ILE A 147 6.83 -19.67 -2.91
N PHE A 148 7.04 -19.36 -1.63
CA PHE A 148 6.25 -19.92 -0.54
C PHE A 148 5.41 -18.81 0.12
N CYS A 149 4.14 -19.09 0.34
CA CYS A 149 3.24 -18.18 1.05
C CYS A 149 2.18 -18.99 1.80
N GLN A 150 1.96 -18.65 3.06
CA GLN A 150 0.82 -19.13 3.82
C GLN A 150 0.19 -18.00 4.63
N ILE A 151 -1.13 -18.02 4.71
CA ILE A 151 -1.93 -16.95 5.30
C ILE A 151 -2.57 -17.48 6.58
N GLN A 152 -2.35 -16.78 7.68
CA GLN A 152 -2.95 -17.08 8.96
C GLN A 152 -3.77 -15.88 9.43
N ALA A 153 -5.10 -16.01 9.34
CA ALA A 153 -6.01 -15.06 9.95
C ALA A 153 -5.97 -15.17 11.48
N PRO A 154 -6.35 -14.12 12.23
CA PRO A 154 -6.44 -14.17 13.68
C PRO A 154 -7.25 -15.38 14.15
N HIS A 155 -6.70 -16.15 15.09
CA HIS A 155 -7.33 -17.35 15.67
C HIS A 155 -7.68 -18.46 14.67
N SER A 156 -7.06 -18.47 13.49
CA SER A 156 -7.25 -19.52 12.47
C SER A 156 -5.98 -20.32 12.25
N GLU A 157 -6.12 -21.51 11.68
CA GLU A 157 -4.98 -22.27 11.15
C GLU A 157 -4.39 -21.57 9.92
N ALA A 158 -3.11 -21.81 9.64
CA ALA A 158 -2.47 -21.26 8.46
C ALA A 158 -2.88 -22.04 7.20
N GLU A 159 -3.28 -21.32 6.15
CA GLU A 159 -3.60 -21.88 4.84
C GLU A 159 -2.45 -21.64 3.88
N ILE A 160 -1.90 -22.71 3.30
CA ILE A 160 -0.81 -22.63 2.33
C ILE A 160 -1.38 -22.32 0.95
N VAL A 161 -0.85 -21.29 0.31
CA VAL A 161 -1.18 -20.94 -1.07
C VAL A 161 -0.39 -21.87 -1.99
N THR A 162 -1.08 -22.55 -2.92
CA THR A 162 -0.44 -23.44 -3.90
C THR A 162 -0.97 -23.21 -5.31
N GLY A 163 -0.11 -23.47 -6.30
CA GLY A 163 -0.44 -23.34 -7.73
C GLY A 163 0.03 -22.03 -8.34
N LYS A 164 -0.46 -21.75 -9.56
CA LYS A 164 -0.08 -20.54 -10.31
C LYS A 164 -0.65 -19.28 -9.66
N CYS A 165 0.19 -18.27 -9.54
CA CYS A 165 -0.19 -16.97 -9.00
C CYS A 165 0.32 -15.83 -9.89
N THR A 166 -0.47 -14.77 -10.01
CA THR A 166 -0.02 -13.45 -10.47
C THR A 166 0.61 -12.71 -9.30
N ILE A 167 1.79 -12.14 -9.48
CA ILE A 167 2.46 -11.32 -8.47
C ILE A 167 2.93 -9.99 -9.07
N TYR A 168 2.79 -8.90 -8.31
CA TYR A 168 3.26 -7.56 -8.69
C TYR A 168 3.47 -6.68 -7.46
N ARG A 169 4.13 -5.53 -7.67
CA ARG A 169 4.32 -4.48 -6.66
C ARG A 169 3.70 -3.18 -7.16
N ASN A 170 3.15 -2.38 -6.24
CA ASN A 170 2.61 -1.06 -6.56
C ASN A 170 3.67 0.04 -6.35
N PRO A 171 3.73 1.08 -7.20
CA PRO A 171 2.97 1.24 -8.43
C PRO A 171 3.50 0.35 -9.58
N CYS A 172 2.58 -0.29 -10.30
CA CYS A 172 2.88 -1.14 -11.45
C CYS A 172 2.60 -0.36 -12.73
N LEU A 173 3.63 0.04 -13.46
CA LEU A 173 3.49 0.85 -14.68
C LEU A 173 3.89 0.05 -15.93
N HIS A 174 5.02 -0.66 -15.86
CA HIS A 174 5.52 -1.42 -16.99
C HIS A 174 4.83 -2.79 -17.06
N PRO A 175 4.41 -3.28 -18.25
CA PRO A 175 3.77 -4.60 -18.37
C PRO A 175 4.60 -5.76 -17.81
N GLY A 176 5.93 -5.60 -17.80
CA GLY A 176 6.89 -6.56 -17.25
C GLY A 176 6.95 -6.62 -15.72
N ASP A 177 6.32 -5.67 -15.01
CA ASP A 177 6.30 -5.59 -13.54
C ASP A 177 5.37 -6.62 -12.91
N VAL A 178 4.53 -7.26 -13.74
CA VAL A 178 3.61 -8.33 -13.34
C VAL A 178 4.18 -9.67 -13.80
N ARG A 179 4.32 -10.60 -12.87
CA ARG A 179 4.94 -11.91 -13.10
C ARG A 179 3.98 -13.03 -12.77
N LEU A 180 4.17 -14.17 -13.43
CA LEU A 180 3.52 -15.43 -13.12
C LEU A 180 4.52 -16.29 -12.34
N VAL A 181 4.11 -16.81 -11.19
CA VAL A 181 4.93 -17.62 -10.30
C VAL A 181 4.22 -18.90 -9.88
N ASP A 182 4.98 -19.86 -9.36
CA ASP A 182 4.47 -21.08 -8.76
C ASP A 182 4.53 -20.97 -7.24
N ALA A 183 3.37 -20.90 -6.58
CA ALA A 183 3.30 -21.06 -5.14
C ALA A 183 3.38 -22.56 -4.80
N VAL A 184 4.38 -22.93 -4.00
CA VAL A 184 4.66 -24.32 -3.64
C VAL A 184 4.63 -24.49 -2.12
N ASP A 185 4.25 -25.67 -1.66
CA ASP A 185 4.40 -26.03 -0.25
C ASP A 185 5.86 -26.42 0.02
N CYS A 186 6.50 -25.73 0.94
CA CYS A 186 7.89 -25.94 1.32
C CYS A 186 7.98 -26.19 2.83
N PRO A 187 8.05 -27.46 3.29
CA PRO A 187 8.04 -27.80 4.71
C PRO A 187 9.06 -27.04 5.58
N PRO A 188 10.32 -26.83 5.14
CA PRO A 188 11.31 -26.04 5.89
C PRO A 188 10.96 -24.55 6.07
N LEU A 189 9.98 -24.03 5.33
CA LEU A 189 9.55 -22.62 5.38
C LEU A 189 8.21 -22.42 6.09
N ARG A 190 7.55 -23.50 6.56
CA ARG A 190 6.21 -23.43 7.19
C ARG A 190 6.17 -22.69 8.54
N HIS A 191 7.30 -22.26 9.09
CA HIS A 191 7.32 -21.32 10.22
C HIS A 191 7.06 -19.86 9.78
N LEU A 192 7.23 -19.56 8.49
CA LEU A 192 7.01 -18.23 7.93
C LEU A 192 5.55 -18.05 7.52
N LYS A 193 4.83 -17.12 8.15
CA LYS A 193 3.40 -16.87 7.96
C LYS A 193 3.17 -15.40 7.65
N ASN A 194 2.15 -15.12 6.84
CA ASN A 194 1.77 -13.75 6.45
C ASN A 194 2.93 -12.95 5.82
N VAL A 195 3.80 -13.65 5.07
CA VAL A 195 4.88 -13.10 4.24
C VAL A 195 4.96 -13.88 2.94
N ILE A 196 5.50 -13.26 1.89
CA ILE A 196 5.84 -13.95 0.64
C ILE A 196 7.35 -14.25 0.68
N VAL A 197 7.70 -15.53 0.65
CA VAL A 197 9.09 -15.97 0.61
C VAL A 197 9.52 -16.14 -0.83
N PHE A 198 10.48 -15.33 -1.24
CA PHE A 198 11.05 -15.32 -2.58
C PHE A 198 12.25 -16.26 -2.67
N SER A 199 12.31 -17.05 -3.76
CA SER A 199 13.50 -17.85 -4.06
C SER A 199 14.75 -16.97 -4.14
N THR A 200 15.85 -17.48 -3.57
CA THR A 200 17.19 -16.92 -3.76
C THR A 200 17.91 -17.54 -4.97
N GLN A 201 17.21 -18.37 -5.75
CA GLN A 201 17.68 -19.09 -6.94
C GLN A 201 17.23 -18.42 -8.24
N GLY A 202 18.01 -18.63 -9.31
CA GLY A 202 17.68 -18.16 -10.65
C GLY A 202 18.63 -17.11 -11.22
N GLN A 203 18.21 -16.53 -12.34
CA GLN A 203 19.03 -15.57 -13.10
C GLN A 203 18.91 -14.14 -12.60
N ARG A 204 17.70 -13.73 -12.22
CA ARG A 204 17.37 -12.37 -11.74
C ARG A 204 16.46 -12.49 -10.52
N ASP A 205 16.68 -11.64 -9.53
CA ASP A 205 15.85 -11.66 -8.33
C ASP A 205 14.41 -11.22 -8.66
N LEU A 206 13.43 -11.96 -8.15
CA LEU A 206 12.02 -11.71 -8.45
C LEU A 206 11.55 -10.34 -7.95
N PRO A 207 11.83 -9.90 -6.71
CA PRO A 207 11.53 -8.54 -6.24
C PRO A 207 11.92 -7.43 -7.22
N ASN A 208 13.12 -7.46 -7.78
CA ASN A 208 13.60 -6.47 -8.73
C ASN A 208 12.81 -6.47 -10.05
N MET A 209 12.27 -7.63 -10.46
CA MET A 209 11.35 -7.73 -11.60
C MET A 209 9.98 -7.12 -11.32
N LEU A 210 9.62 -6.89 -10.04
CA LEU A 210 8.33 -6.34 -9.61
C LEU A 210 8.46 -4.84 -9.33
N ALA A 211 8.50 -4.06 -10.40
CA ALA A 211 8.66 -2.62 -10.36
C ALA A 211 9.95 -2.13 -9.68
N GLY A 212 11.05 -2.91 -9.72
CA GLY A 212 12.31 -2.57 -9.05
C GLY A 212 12.25 -2.70 -7.54
N GLY A 213 11.44 -3.65 -7.03
CA GLY A 213 11.28 -3.87 -5.60
C GLY A 213 12.50 -4.51 -4.94
N ASP A 214 12.55 -4.40 -3.63
CA ASP A 214 13.55 -5.01 -2.75
C ASP A 214 12.88 -5.70 -1.55
N LEU A 215 13.65 -6.16 -0.57
CA LEU A 215 13.16 -6.81 0.65
C LEU A 215 13.42 -5.92 1.89
N ASP A 216 13.43 -4.60 1.73
CA ASP A 216 13.68 -3.62 2.80
C ASP A 216 12.41 -3.13 3.53
N GLY A 217 11.25 -3.61 3.07
CA GLY A 217 9.93 -3.16 3.51
C GLY A 217 8.82 -3.26 2.47
N ASP A 218 9.14 -3.68 1.24
CA ASP A 218 8.18 -3.73 0.16
C ASP A 218 7.06 -4.74 0.39
N LEU A 219 5.85 -4.30 0.03
CA LEU A 219 4.64 -5.11 0.04
C LEU A 219 4.29 -5.52 -1.39
N TYR A 220 4.00 -6.81 -1.56
CA TYR A 220 3.71 -7.43 -2.83
C TYR A 220 2.27 -7.92 -2.86
N SER A 221 1.61 -7.69 -4.00
CA SER A 221 0.28 -8.21 -4.28
C SER A 221 0.41 -9.59 -4.91
N LEU A 222 -0.17 -10.61 -4.27
CA LEU A 222 -0.24 -11.99 -4.75
C LEU A 222 -1.69 -12.34 -5.04
N LEU A 223 -2.00 -12.77 -6.26
CA LEU A 223 -3.32 -13.19 -6.69
C LEU A 223 -3.27 -14.65 -7.15
N TRP A 224 -4.05 -15.53 -6.51
CA TRP A 224 -4.19 -16.94 -6.92
C TRP A 224 -5.63 -17.27 -7.35
N ASP A 225 -6.41 -16.24 -7.69
CA ASP A 225 -7.67 -16.41 -8.39
C ASP A 225 -7.39 -16.77 -9.86
N PRO A 226 -7.85 -17.93 -10.37
CA PRO A 226 -7.63 -18.33 -11.76
C PRO A 226 -8.12 -17.30 -12.80
N ARG A 227 -9.11 -16.47 -12.44
CA ARG A 227 -9.67 -15.42 -13.32
C ARG A 227 -8.74 -14.22 -13.47
N LEU A 228 -7.78 -14.05 -12.56
CA LEU A 228 -6.85 -12.93 -12.50
C LEU A 228 -5.40 -13.35 -12.79
N LEU A 229 -5.20 -14.58 -13.30
CA LEU A 229 -3.91 -15.01 -13.81
C LEU A 229 -3.56 -14.24 -15.08
N ILE A 230 -2.39 -13.61 -15.10
CA ILE A 230 -1.91 -12.97 -16.32
C ILE A 230 -1.69 -14.00 -17.42
N THR A 231 -2.12 -13.66 -18.62
CA THR A 231 -2.00 -14.53 -19.81
C THR A 231 -0.81 -14.16 -20.68
N LYS A 232 -0.33 -12.93 -20.57
CA LYS A 232 0.84 -12.42 -21.29
C LYS A 232 1.89 -11.97 -20.28
N VAL A 233 3.08 -12.54 -20.37
CA VAL A 233 4.23 -12.18 -19.55
C VAL A 233 5.19 -11.37 -20.42
N ALA A 234 5.30 -10.07 -20.16
CA ALA A 234 6.28 -9.21 -20.82
C ALA A 234 7.66 -9.35 -20.15
N PRO A 235 8.76 -9.03 -20.85
CA PRO A 235 10.08 -8.93 -20.22
C PRO A 235 10.07 -7.87 -19.10
N PRO A 236 10.72 -8.14 -17.94
CA PRO A 236 10.82 -7.16 -16.86
C PRO A 236 11.61 -5.92 -17.31
N MET A 237 11.20 -4.74 -16.85
CA MET A 237 11.93 -3.50 -17.14
C MET A 237 13.32 -3.54 -16.49
N ASP A 238 14.27 -2.80 -17.05
CA ASP A 238 15.55 -2.59 -16.41
C ASP A 238 15.42 -1.54 -15.30
N TYR A 239 15.67 -1.96 -14.06
CA TYR A 239 15.63 -1.14 -12.85
C TYR A 239 17.03 -0.81 -12.32
N THR A 240 18.05 -0.88 -13.17
CA THR A 240 19.42 -0.51 -12.80
C THR A 240 19.45 0.92 -12.25
N ALA A 241 19.82 1.03 -10.97
CA ALA A 241 19.84 2.31 -10.28
C ALA A 241 20.89 3.26 -10.88
N GLN A 242 20.56 4.55 -10.93
CA GLN A 242 21.53 5.58 -11.30
C GLN A 242 22.59 5.75 -10.22
N ILE A 243 23.84 5.94 -10.63
CA ILE A 243 24.94 6.19 -9.70
C ILE A 243 24.74 7.59 -9.11
N PRO A 244 24.53 7.73 -7.78
CA PRO A 244 24.34 9.03 -7.16
C PRO A 244 25.62 9.85 -7.21
N GLU A 245 25.49 11.16 -7.46
CA GLU A 245 26.62 12.08 -7.32
C GLU A 245 27.03 12.19 -5.85
N ARG A 246 28.27 11.83 -5.53
CA ARG A 246 28.81 11.94 -4.18
C ARG A 246 29.61 13.23 -4.03
N SER A 247 29.32 13.98 -2.97
CA SER A 247 30.12 15.15 -2.61
C SER A 247 31.52 14.73 -2.16
N ASN A 248 32.55 15.30 -2.79
CA ASN A 248 33.96 15.11 -2.38
C ASN A 248 34.34 15.95 -1.15
N HIS A 249 33.41 16.76 -0.63
CA HIS A 249 33.60 17.64 0.52
C HIS A 249 32.46 17.47 1.54
N PRO A 250 32.66 17.87 2.81
CA PRO A 250 31.60 17.86 3.81
C PRO A 250 30.38 18.65 3.31
N VAL A 251 29.20 18.04 3.46
CA VAL A 251 27.93 18.65 3.03
C VAL A 251 27.67 19.91 3.83
N THR A 252 27.44 21.02 3.13
CA THR A 252 27.13 22.33 3.73
C THR A 252 25.63 22.52 3.90
N ILE A 253 25.23 23.38 4.85
CA ILE A 253 23.80 23.74 5.03
C ILE A 253 23.21 24.33 3.74
N GLU A 254 24.01 25.07 2.96
CA GLU A 254 23.53 25.69 1.72
C GLU A 254 23.22 24.65 0.64
N GLN A 255 24.04 23.60 0.52
CA GLN A 255 23.75 22.46 -0.36
C GLN A 255 22.48 21.71 0.08
N ILE A 256 22.23 21.58 1.39
CA ILE A 256 21.00 20.96 1.91
C ILE A 256 19.78 21.80 1.50
N LYS A 257 19.83 23.13 1.66
CA LYS A 257 18.74 24.02 1.24
C LYS A 257 18.50 23.93 -0.26
N GLN A 258 19.57 23.96 -1.06
CA GLN A 258 19.47 23.86 -2.51
C GLN A 258 18.82 22.54 -2.93
N HIS A 259 19.28 21.41 -2.37
CA HIS A 259 18.68 20.10 -2.62
C HIS A 259 17.20 20.04 -2.22
N PHE A 260 16.82 20.65 -1.10
CA PHE A 260 15.41 20.74 -0.69
C PHE A 260 14.56 21.56 -1.67
N LEU A 261 15.07 22.69 -2.16
CA LEU A 261 14.39 23.50 -3.18
C LEU A 261 14.28 22.75 -4.51
N ASP A 262 15.33 22.03 -4.91
CA ASP A 262 15.34 21.22 -6.12
C ASP A 262 14.37 20.04 -6.00
N PHE A 263 14.25 19.44 -4.80
CA PHE A 263 13.27 18.41 -4.52
C PHE A 263 11.84 18.92 -4.75
N ILE A 264 11.49 20.06 -4.15
CA ILE A 264 10.16 20.66 -4.28
C ILE A 264 9.84 21.03 -5.74
N LYS A 265 10.82 21.56 -6.48
CA LYS A 265 10.62 21.98 -7.88
C LYS A 265 10.42 20.79 -8.82
N ASN A 266 11.05 19.65 -8.53
CA ASN A 266 11.09 18.50 -9.43
C ASN A 266 10.28 17.30 -8.92
N ASP A 267 9.36 17.48 -7.97
CA ASP A 267 8.41 16.45 -7.55
C ASP A 267 7.31 16.24 -8.61
N VAL A 268 7.71 15.60 -9.72
CA VAL A 268 6.87 15.39 -10.91
C VAL A 268 6.27 13.99 -10.98
N LEU A 269 6.56 13.11 -10.01
CA LEU A 269 6.12 11.71 -10.00
C LEU A 269 4.59 11.59 -10.15
N GLY A 270 3.84 12.41 -9.41
CA GLY A 270 2.37 12.43 -9.50
C GLY A 270 1.86 12.84 -10.89
N ARG A 271 2.59 13.68 -11.63
CA ARG A 271 2.23 14.07 -13.00
C ARG A 271 2.50 12.92 -13.98
N ILE A 272 3.66 12.27 -13.85
CA ILE A 272 4.05 11.08 -14.63
C ILE A 272 3.02 9.97 -14.47
N CYS A 273 2.65 9.61 -13.24
CA CYS A 273 1.66 8.56 -12.98
C CYS A 273 0.27 8.90 -13.53
N ASN A 274 -0.15 10.16 -13.45
CA ASN A 274 -1.43 10.61 -14.02
C ASN A 274 -1.40 10.56 -15.55
N ALA A 275 -0.29 10.97 -16.18
CA ALA A 275 -0.13 10.88 -17.63
C ALA A 275 -0.13 9.42 -18.09
N HIS A 276 0.57 8.54 -17.37
CA HIS A 276 0.59 7.11 -17.65
C HIS A 276 -0.80 6.51 -17.58
N MET A 277 -1.56 6.80 -16.51
CA MET A 277 -2.92 6.28 -16.36
C MET A 277 -3.85 6.73 -17.50
N ALA A 278 -3.76 7.98 -17.94
CA ALA A 278 -4.57 8.49 -19.05
C ALA A 278 -4.18 7.87 -20.39
N LEU A 279 -2.88 7.81 -20.71
CA LEU A 279 -2.39 7.25 -21.98
C LEU A 279 -2.57 5.72 -22.04
N ALA A 280 -2.38 5.01 -20.93
CA ALA A 280 -2.61 3.57 -20.85
C ALA A 280 -4.10 3.23 -21.03
N ASP A 281 -5.00 4.09 -20.55
CA ASP A 281 -6.44 3.94 -20.82
C ASP A 281 -6.76 4.15 -22.32
N MET A 282 -6.12 5.11 -23.00
CA MET A 282 -6.34 5.32 -24.44
C MET A 282 -5.73 4.22 -25.32
N ARG A 283 -4.46 3.88 -25.09
CA ARG A 283 -3.61 3.16 -26.06
C ARG A 283 -3.08 1.83 -25.56
N GLY A 284 -3.08 1.61 -24.25
CA GLY A 284 -2.51 0.42 -23.61
C GLY A 284 -1.23 0.72 -22.85
N ALA A 285 -0.92 -0.09 -21.83
CA ALA A 285 0.29 0.09 -21.02
C ALA A 285 1.58 -0.33 -21.75
N ASP A 286 1.45 -1.04 -22.87
CA ASP A 286 2.51 -1.44 -23.78
C ASP A 286 2.80 -0.39 -24.88
N ASP A 287 2.06 0.73 -24.90
CA ASP A 287 2.33 1.86 -25.79
C ASP A 287 3.70 2.49 -25.48
N THR A 288 4.41 2.95 -26.51
CA THR A 288 5.76 3.52 -26.37
C THR A 288 5.83 4.71 -25.41
N GLU A 289 4.79 5.55 -25.35
CA GLU A 289 4.76 6.67 -24.40
C GLU A 289 4.52 6.18 -22.96
N CYS A 290 3.74 5.10 -22.78
CA CYS A 290 3.54 4.46 -21.47
C CYS A 290 4.82 3.79 -20.97
N LEU A 291 5.56 3.09 -21.84
CA LEU A 291 6.85 2.50 -21.50
C LEU A 291 7.87 3.57 -21.09
N GLU A 292 7.91 4.71 -21.81
CA GLU A 292 8.77 5.83 -21.44
C GLU A 292 8.33 6.47 -20.11
N LEU A 293 7.03 6.65 -19.88
CA LEU A 293 6.50 7.13 -18.60
C LEU A 293 6.85 6.20 -17.43
N ALA A 294 6.87 4.88 -17.63
CA ALA A 294 7.32 3.92 -16.62
C ALA A 294 8.81 4.11 -16.28
N ARG A 295 9.65 4.32 -17.29
CA ARG A 295 11.09 4.64 -17.12
C ARG A 295 11.29 5.96 -16.36
N LEU A 296 10.55 7.00 -16.74
CA LEU A 296 10.59 8.31 -16.07
C LEU A 296 10.10 8.22 -14.62
N ALA A 297 9.08 7.42 -14.33
CA ALA A 297 8.59 7.20 -12.97
C ALA A 297 9.67 6.55 -12.08
N SER A 298 10.37 5.53 -12.60
CA SER A 298 11.51 4.92 -11.88
C SER A 298 12.59 5.95 -11.56
N LYS A 299 12.97 6.78 -12.55
CA LYS A 299 13.95 7.87 -12.36
C LYS A 299 13.46 8.89 -11.32
N ALA A 300 12.19 9.25 -11.34
CA ALA A 300 11.61 10.21 -10.39
C ALA A 300 11.55 9.69 -8.95
N VAL A 301 11.27 8.38 -8.74
CA VAL A 301 11.31 7.76 -7.40
C VAL A 301 12.73 7.81 -6.82
N ASP A 302 13.72 7.54 -7.65
CA ASP A 302 15.13 7.55 -7.26
C ASP A 302 15.75 8.95 -7.20
N PHE A 303 15.04 10.01 -7.57
CA PHE A 303 15.54 11.39 -7.51
C PHE A 303 16.03 11.77 -6.11
N SER A 304 15.28 11.38 -5.07
CA SER A 304 15.66 11.63 -3.67
C SER A 304 16.99 10.98 -3.25
N LYS A 305 17.41 9.92 -3.96
CA LYS A 305 18.65 9.17 -3.70
C LYS A 305 19.78 9.59 -4.65
N SER A 306 19.45 9.77 -5.92
CA SER A 306 20.39 10.03 -7.02
C SER A 306 20.74 11.50 -7.18
N GLY A 307 19.83 12.41 -6.81
CA GLY A 307 19.93 13.83 -7.09
C GLY A 307 19.63 14.22 -8.54
N VAL A 308 19.24 13.27 -9.40
CA VAL A 308 18.98 13.51 -10.83
C VAL A 308 17.48 13.72 -11.07
N PRO A 309 17.02 14.95 -11.40
CA PRO A 309 15.61 15.21 -11.62
C PRO A 309 15.13 14.72 -13.00
N VAL A 310 13.81 14.56 -13.11
CA VAL A 310 13.10 14.43 -14.39
C VAL A 310 12.60 15.80 -14.81
N SER A 311 12.87 16.20 -16.05
CA SER A 311 12.36 17.47 -16.58
C SER A 311 10.86 17.35 -16.91
N GLU A 312 10.08 18.38 -16.64
CA GLU A 312 8.66 18.43 -17.02
C GLU A 312 8.46 18.29 -18.54
N ASN A 313 9.44 18.72 -19.35
CA ASN A 313 9.38 18.62 -20.81
C ASN A 313 9.58 17.19 -21.33
N GLU A 314 10.10 16.28 -20.50
CA GLU A 314 10.21 14.85 -20.85
C GLU A 314 8.86 14.13 -20.73
N ILE A 315 7.89 14.70 -20.01
CA ILE A 315 6.59 14.06 -19.76
C ILE A 315 5.69 14.22 -21.01
N PRO A 316 5.24 13.11 -21.63
CA PRO A 316 4.30 13.17 -22.75
C PRO A 316 3.04 13.98 -22.41
N GLN A 317 2.60 14.78 -23.37
CA GLN A 317 1.39 15.59 -23.25
C GLN A 317 0.15 14.71 -23.40
N VAL A 318 -0.79 14.87 -22.46
CA VAL A 318 -2.06 14.13 -22.47
C VAL A 318 -3.12 14.99 -23.18
N PRO A 319 -3.72 14.52 -24.29
CA PRO A 319 -4.69 15.32 -25.04
C PRO A 319 -6.03 15.46 -24.29
N GLU A 320 -6.51 14.37 -23.70
CA GLU A 320 -7.77 14.28 -22.97
C GLU A 320 -7.62 13.31 -21.79
N TYR A 321 -8.46 13.43 -20.78
CA TYR A 321 -8.40 12.53 -19.62
C TYR A 321 -9.63 11.63 -19.56
N PRO A 322 -9.49 10.35 -19.17
CA PRO A 322 -10.65 9.52 -18.96
C PRO A 322 -11.49 10.05 -17.79
N ASP A 323 -12.81 9.97 -17.93
CA ASP A 323 -13.83 10.49 -17.00
C ASP A 323 -13.62 10.05 -15.54
N PHE A 324 -13.20 8.80 -15.32
CA PHE A 324 -12.93 8.27 -13.97
C PHE A 324 -11.81 9.00 -13.22
N MET A 325 -10.99 9.83 -13.89
CA MET A 325 -9.95 10.66 -13.25
C MET A 325 -10.48 11.98 -12.68
N GLY A 326 -11.77 12.31 -12.89
CA GLY A 326 -12.43 13.49 -12.28
C GLY A 326 -11.77 14.83 -12.62
N LYS A 327 -11.32 14.99 -13.87
CA LYS A 327 -10.62 16.21 -14.34
C LYS A 327 -11.55 17.29 -14.91
N ASP A 328 -12.81 16.95 -15.13
CA ASP A 328 -13.93 17.79 -15.56
C ASP A 328 -14.70 18.42 -14.39
N TYR A 329 -14.73 17.75 -13.24
CA TYR A 329 -15.50 18.20 -12.09
C TYR A 329 -14.82 19.35 -11.33
N LYS A 330 -15.65 20.27 -10.79
CA LYS A 330 -15.33 21.19 -9.68
C LYS A 330 -15.07 20.39 -8.38
N ALA A 331 -14.18 19.41 -8.42
CA ALA A 331 -14.01 18.42 -7.39
C ALA A 331 -13.32 19.05 -6.17
N ILE A 332 -14.12 19.44 -5.17
CA ILE A 332 -13.95 19.35 -3.69
C ILE A 332 -12.65 19.92 -3.07
N ARG A 333 -11.64 20.28 -3.87
CA ARG A 333 -10.41 20.91 -3.41
C ARG A 333 -10.53 22.39 -3.67
N ILE A 334 -10.22 23.16 -2.63
CA ILE A 334 -10.30 24.61 -2.44
C ILE A 334 -9.70 25.47 -3.58
N PHE A 335 -9.13 24.86 -4.62
CA PHE A 335 -8.53 25.52 -5.76
C PHE A 335 -9.29 25.16 -7.04
N GLN A 336 -9.95 26.17 -7.62
CA GLN A 336 -10.53 26.09 -8.97
C GLN A 336 -9.46 25.63 -9.95
N LYS A 337 -9.53 24.37 -10.40
CA LYS A 337 -8.71 23.89 -11.51
C LYS A 337 -9.33 24.33 -12.82
N GLN A 338 -8.48 24.69 -13.78
CA GLN A 338 -8.87 24.83 -15.18
C GLN A 338 -9.55 23.52 -15.63
N PRO A 339 -10.75 23.56 -16.23
CA PRO A 339 -11.39 22.37 -16.75
C PRO A 339 -10.50 21.76 -17.83
N MET A 340 -10.22 20.46 -17.73
CA MET A 340 -9.52 19.72 -18.77
C MET A 340 -10.50 18.94 -19.64
N ASN A 341 -10.13 18.68 -20.89
CA ASN A 341 -10.92 17.84 -21.78
C ASN A 341 -11.00 16.42 -21.23
N VAL A 342 -12.21 15.86 -21.20
CA VAL A 342 -12.46 14.49 -20.73
C VAL A 342 -13.25 13.67 -21.75
N TYR A 343 -13.04 12.36 -21.73
CA TYR A 343 -13.81 11.40 -22.53
C TYR A 343 -14.35 10.25 -21.66
N PRO A 344 -15.52 9.67 -21.99
CA PRO A 344 -16.03 8.50 -21.29
C PRO A 344 -15.18 7.28 -21.65
N SER A 345 -14.39 6.77 -20.69
CA SER A 345 -13.56 5.58 -20.95
C SER A 345 -14.41 4.34 -21.12
N GLU A 346 -14.27 3.61 -22.22
CA GLU A 346 -14.99 2.36 -22.48
C GLU A 346 -14.37 1.13 -21.79
N LYS A 347 -13.25 1.32 -21.07
CA LYS A 347 -12.56 0.28 -20.31
C LYS A 347 -13.19 0.06 -18.93
N VAL A 348 -12.69 -0.94 -18.20
CA VAL A 348 -13.28 -1.40 -16.92
C VAL A 348 -13.41 -0.27 -15.89
N LEU A 349 -12.41 0.60 -15.77
CA LEU A 349 -12.43 1.71 -14.82
C LEU A 349 -13.52 2.73 -15.14
N GLY A 350 -13.66 3.14 -16.41
CA GLY A 350 -14.72 4.05 -16.84
C GLY A 350 -16.12 3.45 -16.68
N ARG A 351 -16.30 2.18 -17.05
CA ARG A 351 -17.58 1.47 -16.84
C ARG A 351 -17.96 1.41 -15.36
N MET A 352 -17.00 1.08 -14.48
CA MET A 352 -17.23 1.05 -13.03
C MET A 352 -17.57 2.44 -12.48
N PHE A 353 -16.82 3.46 -12.88
CA PHE A 353 -17.05 4.84 -12.48
C PHE A 353 -18.47 5.32 -12.80
N ARG A 354 -18.97 4.98 -14.00
CA ARG A 354 -20.33 5.33 -14.46
C ARG A 354 -21.44 4.42 -13.93
N THR A 355 -21.10 3.24 -13.39
CA THR A 355 -22.08 2.32 -12.78
C THR A 355 -22.57 2.83 -11.42
N ILE A 356 -21.76 3.65 -10.75
CA ILE A 356 -22.08 4.21 -9.43
C ILE A 356 -22.65 5.61 -9.64
N ASP A 357 -23.81 5.88 -9.05
CA ASP A 357 -24.46 7.18 -9.13
C ASP A 357 -23.53 8.32 -8.68
N PRO A 358 -23.74 9.56 -9.17
CA PRO A 358 -23.05 10.73 -8.66
C PRO A 358 -23.23 10.85 -7.14
N GLU A 359 -22.19 11.31 -6.44
CA GLU A 359 -22.32 11.64 -5.02
C GLU A 359 -23.41 12.71 -4.85
N PRO A 360 -24.26 12.60 -3.82
CA PRO A 360 -25.24 13.64 -3.55
C PRO A 360 -24.50 14.95 -3.28
N VAL A 361 -24.85 15.99 -4.06
CA VAL A 361 -24.34 17.34 -3.83
C VAL A 361 -25.04 17.87 -2.58
N PHE A 362 -24.28 18.02 -1.49
CA PHE A 362 -24.75 18.73 -0.32
C PHE A 362 -24.55 20.21 -0.58
N GLU A 363 -25.62 20.89 -0.99
CA GLU A 363 -25.64 22.35 -0.97
C GLU A 363 -25.61 22.81 0.49
N GLU A 364 -24.69 23.72 0.82
CA GLU A 364 -24.74 24.40 2.11
C GLU A 364 -26.09 25.12 2.18
N ALA A 365 -26.92 24.73 3.15
CA ALA A 365 -28.15 25.44 3.43
C ALA A 365 -27.74 26.82 4.01
N ASP A 366 -27.67 27.81 3.14
CA ASP A 366 -27.48 29.21 3.51
C ASP A 366 -28.64 29.65 4.42
N GLY A 367 -28.39 29.69 5.73
CA GLY A 367 -29.22 30.41 6.70
C GLY A 367 -30.55 29.74 7.06
N ALA A 368 -30.68 29.40 8.35
CA ALA A 368 -31.85 28.81 9.01
C ALA A 368 -32.25 27.42 8.49
N PHE A 369 -32.59 26.50 9.40
CA PHE A 369 -33.08 25.14 9.08
C PHE A 369 -34.42 25.13 8.31
N SER A 370 -34.95 26.29 7.91
CA SER A 370 -36.13 26.42 7.06
C SER A 370 -35.83 25.86 5.68
N GLY A 371 -36.37 24.68 5.38
CA GLY A 371 -36.20 24.06 4.06
C GLY A 371 -35.46 22.74 4.07
N ASP A 372 -34.96 22.25 5.22
CA ASP A 372 -34.33 20.92 5.28
C ASP A 372 -35.35 19.85 4.84
N PRO A 373 -35.09 19.11 3.74
CA PRO A 373 -36.02 18.10 3.22
C PRO A 373 -36.40 17.06 4.27
N ARG A 374 -35.53 16.81 5.26
CA ARG A 374 -35.80 15.89 6.38
C ARG A 374 -36.85 16.47 7.33
N LEU A 375 -36.78 17.76 7.66
CA LEU A 375 -37.77 18.43 8.53
C LEU A 375 -39.12 18.60 7.81
N ILE A 376 -39.08 18.87 6.50
CA ILE A 376 -40.28 18.91 5.65
C ILE A 376 -40.94 17.53 5.58
N SER A 377 -40.17 16.46 5.37
CA SER A 377 -40.69 15.08 5.33
C SER A 377 -41.33 14.63 6.65
N LEU A 378 -40.90 15.22 7.76
CA LEU A 378 -41.40 14.96 9.10
C LEU A 378 -42.54 15.92 9.52
N GLN A 379 -42.98 16.83 8.63
CA GLN A 379 -44.03 17.82 8.88
C GLN A 379 -43.79 18.70 10.13
N VAL A 380 -42.53 18.98 10.46
CA VAL A 380 -42.20 19.81 11.63
C VAL A 380 -42.47 21.28 11.29
N SER A 381 -43.22 22.00 12.13
CA SER A 381 -43.60 23.40 11.88
C SER A 381 -42.41 24.37 11.95
N ILE A 382 -42.63 25.60 11.45
CA ILE A 382 -41.66 26.70 11.47
C ILE A 382 -41.20 27.05 12.90
N ASP A 383 -41.99 26.72 13.93
CA ASP A 383 -41.67 26.96 15.35
C ASP A 383 -41.01 25.74 16.01
N TYR A 384 -40.05 25.13 15.33
CA TYR A 384 -39.38 23.91 15.80
C TYR A 384 -38.56 24.12 17.09
N GLU A 385 -38.25 25.37 17.45
CA GLU A 385 -37.45 25.74 18.62
C GLU A 385 -38.05 25.20 19.92
N HIS A 386 -39.39 25.14 20.02
CA HIS A 386 -40.08 24.59 21.19
C HIS A 386 -39.86 23.08 21.36
N TYR A 387 -39.53 22.37 20.28
CA TYR A 387 -39.22 20.93 20.33
C TYR A 387 -37.77 20.66 20.70
N LEU A 388 -36.87 21.65 20.69
CA LEU A 388 -35.44 21.44 20.98
C LEU A 388 -35.19 20.91 22.39
N ILE A 389 -35.97 21.38 23.38
CA ILE A 389 -35.85 20.91 24.76
C ILE A 389 -36.27 19.45 24.87
N ALA A 390 -37.43 19.09 24.30
CA ALA A 390 -37.94 17.71 24.31
C ALA A 390 -37.03 16.78 23.49
N ALA A 391 -36.56 17.22 22.33
CA ALA A 391 -35.59 16.51 21.51
C ALA A 391 -34.27 16.28 22.26
N GLY A 392 -33.80 17.28 23.01
CA GLY A 392 -32.63 17.15 23.88
C GLY A 392 -32.81 16.09 24.97
N GLN A 393 -33.98 16.03 25.59
CA GLN A 393 -34.31 15.00 26.59
C GLN A 393 -34.38 13.60 25.97
N HIS A 394 -35.04 13.45 24.82
CA HIS A 394 -35.11 12.18 24.10
C HIS A 394 -33.73 11.73 23.60
N LYS A 395 -32.89 12.67 23.13
CA LYS A 395 -31.50 12.40 22.76
C LYS A 395 -30.68 11.91 23.95
N ALA A 396 -30.78 12.57 25.11
CA ALA A 396 -30.06 12.14 26.31
C ALA A 396 -30.47 10.73 26.78
N GLN A 397 -31.78 10.42 26.73
CA GLN A 397 -32.29 9.07 27.03
C GLN A 397 -31.78 8.03 26.02
N TYR A 398 -31.77 8.39 24.75
CA TYR A 398 -31.24 7.55 23.68
C TYR A 398 -29.74 7.27 23.85
N GLU A 399 -28.93 8.31 24.09
CA GLU A 399 -27.49 8.19 24.34
C GLU A 399 -27.20 7.33 25.56
N PHE A 400 -27.98 7.47 26.64
CA PHE A 400 -27.86 6.63 27.83
C PHE A 400 -28.18 5.15 27.52
N GLY A 401 -29.25 4.89 26.76
CA GLY A 401 -29.60 3.54 26.31
C GLY A 401 -28.54 2.90 25.42
N LEU A 402 -28.02 3.68 24.46
CA LEU A 402 -26.94 3.28 23.56
C LEU A 402 -25.65 2.96 24.34
N MET A 403 -25.24 3.83 25.26
CA MET A 403 -24.07 3.59 26.13
C MET A 403 -24.25 2.35 27.00
N GLY A 404 -25.48 2.09 27.48
CA GLY A 404 -25.82 0.87 28.21
C GLY A 404 -25.76 -0.40 27.35
N LEU A 405 -26.05 -0.32 26.05
CA LEU A 405 -25.91 -1.42 25.10
C LEU A 405 -24.45 -1.66 24.70
N LEU A 406 -23.69 -0.59 24.46
CA LEU A 406 -22.27 -0.62 24.13
C LEU A 406 -21.44 -1.24 25.27
N ARG A 407 -21.67 -0.80 26.52
CA ARG A 407 -21.02 -1.38 27.72
C ARG A 407 -21.33 -2.87 27.91
N ARG A 408 -22.56 -3.30 27.63
CA ARG A 408 -22.98 -4.71 27.69
C ARG A 408 -22.38 -5.58 26.60
N SER A 409 -21.86 -4.95 25.55
CA SER A 409 -21.22 -5.61 24.41
C SER A 409 -19.68 -5.45 24.42
N GLU A 410 -19.11 -4.96 25.53
CA GLU A 410 -17.67 -4.65 25.69
C GLU A 410 -17.09 -3.72 24.60
N LEU A 411 -17.94 -2.91 23.96
CA LEU A 411 -17.52 -1.89 23.01
C LEU A 411 -17.34 -0.57 23.78
N VAL A 412 -16.10 -0.23 24.10
CA VAL A 412 -15.72 1.10 24.57
C VAL A 412 -15.14 1.85 23.38
N LEU A 413 -15.75 2.97 23.01
CA LEU A 413 -15.22 3.88 21.98
C LEU A 413 -13.88 4.48 22.41
#